data_AF-A0A7C4U828-F1
#
_entry.id   AF-A0A7C4U828-F1
#
_cell.length_a   1.000
_cell.length_b   1.000
_cell.length_c   1.000
_cell.angle_alpha   90.00
_cell.angle_beta   90.00
_cell.angle_gamma   90.00
#
_symmetry.space_group_name_H-M   'P 1'
#
loop_
_entity.id
_entity.type
_entity.pdbx_description
1 polymer ?
#
loop_
_entity_poly.entity_id
_entity_poly.type
_entity_poly.pdbx_seq_one_letter_code
_entity_poly.pdbx_strand_id
1 'polypeptide(L)'
;MKKILLGLSFMYGLASSGQQGFDNQHYPVKGNLVKVKDWGSRALMILSDNYFSATQDSIIFQIGQQEFDELKSRCSASGWPKGLYVSGLSEEEDVVFDQKLNGLKMYQIASYTHIYNGKTFDRHVILRVPYEENKNWDTAVRWTGNVYFLLKEKDVENLP
;
A
#
# COMPACT_ATOMS: atom_id res chain seq x y z
N MET A 1 10.18 18.98 62.10
CA MET A 1 10.22 17.53 61.81
C MET A 1 9.86 17.28 60.36
N LYS A 2 10.70 16.51 59.67
CA LYS A 2 10.54 15.99 58.29
C LYS A 2 9.12 15.44 58.02
N LYS A 3 8.59 15.70 56.82
CA LYS A 3 8.25 14.66 55.83
C LYS A 3 7.89 15.27 54.47
N ILE A 4 8.73 14.90 53.50
CA ILE A 4 8.57 15.01 52.05
C ILE A 4 7.62 13.91 51.59
N LEU A 5 6.73 14.18 50.63
CA LEU A 5 6.37 13.19 49.61
C LEU A 5 5.86 13.89 48.35
N LEU A 6 6.72 13.95 47.33
CA LEU A 6 6.33 14.17 45.94
C LEU A 6 5.53 12.96 45.47
N GLY A 7 4.37 13.21 44.86
CA GLY A 7 3.65 12.23 44.04
C GLY A 7 3.48 12.78 42.64
N LEU A 8 4.54 12.73 41.81
CA LEU A 8 4.40 12.91 40.36
C LEU A 8 3.96 11.56 39.76
N SER A 9 2.68 11.42 39.50
CA SER A 9 2.16 10.32 38.68
C SER A 9 2.29 10.71 37.21
N PHE A 10 3.38 10.30 36.57
CA PHE A 10 3.46 10.26 35.11
C PHE A 10 2.53 9.13 34.63
N MET A 11 1.31 9.51 34.25
CA MET A 11 0.44 8.66 33.44
C MET A 11 1.03 8.61 32.04
N TYR A 12 1.90 7.62 31.78
CA TYR A 12 2.17 7.18 30.42
C TYR A 12 0.89 6.51 29.90
N GLY A 13 0.02 7.32 29.28
CA GLY A 13 -0.96 6.80 28.36
C GLY A 13 -0.21 6.16 27.20
N LEU A 14 -0.06 4.84 27.26
CA LEU A 14 0.26 4.03 26.10
C LEU A 14 -0.83 4.31 25.06
N ALA A 15 -0.51 5.15 24.08
CA ALA A 15 -1.26 5.21 22.85
C ALA A 15 -1.12 3.82 22.20
N SER A 16 -2.11 2.97 22.48
CA SER A 16 -2.44 1.86 21.60
C SER A 16 -2.63 2.49 20.23
N SER A 17 -1.63 2.35 19.36
CA SER A 17 -1.77 2.57 17.93
C SER A 17 -2.76 1.53 17.43
N GLY A 18 -4.04 1.83 17.61
CA GLY A 18 -5.13 1.01 17.13
C GLY A 18 -4.92 0.82 15.64
N GLN A 19 -4.71 -0.43 15.22
CA GLN A 19 -5.01 -0.84 13.87
C GLN A 19 -6.49 -0.48 13.67
N GLN A 20 -6.78 0.68 13.08
CA GLN A 20 -8.11 0.99 12.61
C GLN A 20 -8.45 -0.08 11.58
N GLY A 21 -9.37 -0.97 11.94
CA GLY A 21 -9.78 -2.07 11.09
C GLY A 21 -10.42 -1.52 9.81
N PHE A 22 -9.78 -1.78 8.67
CA PHE A 22 -10.28 -1.42 7.33
C PHE A 22 -11.28 -2.46 6.77
N ASP A 23 -11.67 -3.48 7.55
CA ASP A 23 -12.30 -4.71 7.05
C ASP A 23 -13.72 -4.58 6.49
N ASN A 24 -14.37 -3.41 6.52
CA ASN A 24 -15.76 -3.23 6.04
C ASN A 24 -16.02 -1.90 5.31
N GLN A 25 -15.02 -1.36 4.61
CA GLN A 25 -15.12 0.01 4.06
C GLN A 25 -15.57 0.04 2.59
N HIS A 26 -16.46 0.99 2.29
CA HIS A 26 -16.91 1.30 0.94
C HIS A 26 -16.02 2.42 0.37
N TYR A 27 -15.15 2.08 -0.57
CA TYR A 27 -14.27 3.04 -1.22
C TYR A 27 -15.04 3.83 -2.29
N PRO A 28 -14.80 5.15 -2.41
CA PRO A 28 -15.56 6.01 -3.32
C PRO A 28 -15.33 5.67 -4.79
N VAL A 29 -14.21 4.99 -5.11
CA VAL A 29 -13.86 4.56 -6.46
C VAL A 29 -13.54 3.08 -6.49
N LYS A 30 -14.16 2.34 -7.44
CA LYS A 30 -13.78 0.95 -7.72
C LYS A 30 -12.44 0.87 -8.48
N GLY A 31 -12.19 1.84 -9.34
CA GLY A 31 -11.05 1.82 -10.26
C GLY A 31 -11.29 0.95 -11.50
N ASN A 32 -10.40 1.06 -12.48
CA ASN A 32 -10.42 0.21 -13.68
C ASN A 32 -9.68 -1.09 -13.39
N LEU A 33 -10.21 -2.23 -13.84
CA LEU A 33 -9.49 -3.49 -13.73
C LEU A 33 -8.25 -3.45 -14.60
N VAL A 34 -7.11 -3.89 -14.08
CA VAL A 34 -5.83 -3.83 -14.80
C VAL A 34 -5.06 -5.14 -14.77
N LYS A 35 -4.10 -5.25 -15.69
CA LYS A 35 -3.02 -6.23 -15.69
C LYS A 35 -1.67 -5.53 -15.63
N VAL A 36 -0.71 -6.13 -14.93
CA VAL A 36 0.68 -5.66 -14.90
C VAL A 36 1.47 -6.38 -16.00
N LYS A 37 2.16 -5.61 -16.83
CA LYS A 37 3.01 -6.10 -17.93
C LYS A 37 4.43 -6.34 -17.46
N ASP A 38 4.92 -5.49 -16.56
CA ASP A 38 6.26 -5.53 -16.00
C ASP A 38 6.18 -5.12 -14.52
N TRP A 39 6.63 -6.01 -13.64
CA TRP A 39 6.67 -5.75 -12.20
C TRP A 39 7.93 -4.99 -11.78
N GLY A 40 8.90 -4.79 -12.69
CA GLY A 40 10.14 -4.05 -12.48
C GLY A 40 10.93 -4.56 -11.27
N SER A 41 11.52 -3.65 -10.49
CA SER A 41 12.18 -3.99 -9.21
C SER A 41 11.20 -4.25 -8.04
N ARG A 42 9.96 -4.65 -8.36
CA ARG A 42 8.77 -4.75 -7.50
C ARG A 42 8.28 -3.41 -6.96
N ALA A 43 7.00 -3.38 -6.57
CA ALA A 43 6.32 -2.14 -6.20
C ALA A 43 7.07 -1.31 -5.16
N LEU A 44 6.95 0.01 -5.30
CA LEU A 44 7.70 0.92 -4.48
C LEU A 44 7.22 0.83 -3.03
N MET A 45 8.11 0.34 -2.16
CA MET A 45 7.95 0.50 -0.72
C MET A 45 8.08 1.98 -0.38
N ILE A 46 7.12 2.51 0.36
CA ILE A 46 7.18 3.87 0.88
C ILE A 46 8.03 3.84 2.16
N LEU A 47 9.21 4.44 2.08
CA LEU A 47 10.17 4.49 3.18
C LEU A 47 10.08 5.78 4.01
N SER A 48 9.27 6.75 3.58
CA SER A 48 9.20 8.07 4.22
C SER A 48 7.83 8.71 4.03
N ASP A 49 7.37 9.41 5.07
CA ASP A 49 6.10 10.16 5.06
C ASP A 49 6.06 11.25 3.98
N ASN A 50 7.23 11.72 3.51
CA ASN A 50 7.32 12.75 2.49
C ASN A 50 7.19 12.23 1.04
N TYR A 51 7.03 10.92 0.84
CA TYR A 51 6.99 10.30 -0.49
C TYR A 51 5.90 10.88 -1.39
N PHE A 52 4.74 11.24 -0.81
CA PHE A 52 3.62 11.83 -1.52
C PHE A 52 3.43 13.33 -1.29
N SER A 53 4.30 14.02 -0.54
CA SER A 53 4.03 15.41 -0.12
C SER A 53 3.72 16.36 -1.28
N ALA A 54 4.34 16.16 -2.45
CA ALA A 54 4.11 16.99 -3.63
C ALA A 54 2.83 16.63 -4.42
N THR A 55 2.26 15.44 -4.22
CA THR A 55 1.10 14.93 -4.99
C THR A 55 -0.08 14.48 -4.14
N GLN A 56 0.04 14.62 -2.82
CA GLN A 56 -0.94 14.16 -1.84
C GLN A 56 -2.35 14.65 -2.17
N ASP A 57 -2.55 15.96 -2.34
CA ASP A 57 -3.89 16.53 -2.57
C ASP A 57 -4.53 16.00 -3.86
N SER A 58 -3.72 15.82 -4.91
CA SER A 58 -4.18 15.26 -6.20
C SER A 58 -4.57 13.78 -6.07
N ILE A 59 -3.84 13.01 -5.27
CA ILE A 59 -4.17 11.61 -5.00
C ILE A 59 -5.43 11.52 -4.15
N ILE A 60 -5.52 12.29 -3.06
CA ILE A 60 -6.70 12.36 -2.18
C ILE A 60 -7.95 12.76 -2.95
N PHE A 61 -7.84 13.69 -3.90
CA PHE A 61 -8.97 14.06 -4.75
C PHE A 61 -9.51 12.88 -5.58
N GLN A 62 -8.64 11.94 -5.99
CA GLN A 62 -9.03 10.77 -6.78
C GLN A 62 -9.62 9.64 -5.92
N ILE A 63 -9.04 9.37 -4.75
CA ILE A 63 -9.35 8.15 -3.96
C ILE A 63 -10.00 8.43 -2.59
N GLY A 64 -9.99 9.69 -2.15
CA GLY A 64 -10.43 10.10 -0.83
C GLY A 64 -9.34 9.95 0.25
N GLN A 65 -9.51 10.70 1.34
CA GLN A 65 -8.54 10.76 2.45
C GLN A 65 -8.32 9.39 3.10
N GLN A 66 -9.42 8.67 3.35
CA GLN A 66 -9.40 7.37 4.02
C GLN A 66 -8.61 6.32 3.26
N GLU A 67 -8.81 6.23 1.94
CA GLU A 67 -8.07 5.29 1.10
C GLU A 67 -6.59 5.67 0.96
N PHE A 68 -6.30 6.98 0.94
CA PHE A 68 -4.94 7.48 0.94
C PHE A 68 -4.19 7.17 2.26
N ASP A 69 -4.88 7.23 3.40
CA ASP A 69 -4.28 6.86 4.69
C ASP A 69 -4.03 5.35 4.80
N GLU A 70 -4.95 4.52 4.29
CA GLU A 70 -4.72 3.07 4.19
C GLU A 70 -3.52 2.74 3.29
N LEU A 71 -3.45 3.35 2.10
CA LEU A 71 -2.32 3.23 1.17
C LEU A 71 -0.98 3.46 1.86
N LYS A 72 -0.82 4.58 2.58
CA LYS A 72 0.43 4.90 3.29
C LYS A 72 0.78 3.85 4.34
N SER A 73 -0.22 3.37 5.09
CA SER A 73 0.01 2.39 6.14
C SER A 73 0.45 1.03 5.58
N ARG A 74 -0.09 0.64 4.42
CA ARG A 74 0.07 -0.70 3.84
C ARG A 74 1.18 -0.81 2.82
N CYS A 75 1.59 0.30 2.20
CA CYS A 75 2.72 0.33 1.29
C CYS A 75 4.02 0.65 2.04
N SER A 76 4.24 0.01 3.19
CA SER A 76 5.39 0.22 4.09
C SER A 76 6.14 -1.09 4.33
N ALA A 77 7.32 -1.03 4.96
CA ALA A 77 8.17 -2.21 5.22
C ALA A 77 7.45 -3.35 5.98
N SER A 78 6.45 -3.03 6.81
CA SER A 78 5.65 -4.00 7.56
C SER A 78 4.20 -4.11 7.07
N GLY A 79 3.80 -3.26 6.12
CA GLY A 79 2.41 -3.14 5.66
C GLY A 79 2.00 -4.19 4.63
N TRP A 80 2.97 -4.81 3.95
CA TRP A 80 2.70 -5.85 2.95
C TRP A 80 2.47 -7.22 3.58
N PRO A 81 1.42 -7.93 3.16
CA PRO A 81 1.19 -9.30 3.60
C PRO A 81 2.35 -10.23 3.21
N LYS A 82 2.72 -11.12 4.14
CA LYS A 82 3.66 -12.19 3.86
C LYS A 82 3.15 -13.04 2.70
N GLY A 83 4.02 -13.33 1.73
CA GLY A 83 3.67 -14.10 0.53
C GLY A 83 3.26 -13.26 -0.68
N LEU A 84 2.98 -11.95 -0.52
CA LEU A 84 2.89 -11.00 -1.63
C LEU A 84 4.22 -10.28 -1.90
N TYR A 85 5.21 -10.51 -1.04
CA TYR A 85 6.59 -10.09 -1.22
C TYR A 85 7.52 -11.23 -0.81
N VAL A 86 8.53 -11.48 -1.65
CA VAL A 86 9.60 -12.45 -1.40
C VAL A 86 10.90 -11.82 -1.88
N SER A 87 11.95 -11.92 -1.07
CA SER A 87 13.30 -11.44 -1.41
C SER A 87 14.26 -12.61 -1.58
N GLY A 88 15.27 -12.47 -2.44
CA GLY A 88 16.35 -13.47 -2.57
C GLY A 88 16.00 -14.67 -3.45
N LEU A 89 15.03 -14.51 -4.34
CA LEU A 89 14.69 -15.48 -5.38
C LEU A 89 15.69 -15.43 -6.54
N SER A 90 15.82 -16.54 -7.27
CA SER A 90 16.51 -16.56 -8.57
C SER A 90 15.70 -15.79 -9.63
N GLU A 91 16.31 -15.50 -10.78
CA GLU A 91 15.61 -14.85 -11.89
C GLU A 91 14.41 -15.69 -12.38
N GLU A 92 14.55 -17.01 -12.45
CA GLU A 92 13.47 -17.91 -12.84
C GLU A 92 12.34 -17.94 -11.80
N GLU A 93 12.69 -17.95 -10.52
CA GLU A 93 11.71 -17.89 -9.42
C GLU A 93 10.96 -16.56 -9.41
N ASP A 94 11.63 -15.46 -9.78
CA ASP A 94 11.01 -14.14 -9.93
C ASP A 94 9.97 -14.12 -11.05
N VAL A 95 10.30 -14.66 -12.22
CA VAL A 95 9.35 -14.76 -13.33
C VAL A 95 8.11 -15.58 -12.94
N VAL A 96 8.31 -16.70 -12.24
CA VAL A 96 7.19 -17.54 -11.76
C VAL A 96 6.35 -16.79 -10.72
N PHE A 97 6.98 -16.03 -9.82
CA PHE A 97 6.28 -15.25 -8.83
C PHE A 97 5.47 -14.10 -9.46
N ASP A 98 6.03 -13.39 -10.43
CA ASP A 98 5.35 -12.32 -11.16
C ASP A 98 4.15 -12.84 -11.96
N GLN A 99 4.29 -14.02 -12.58
CA GLN A 99 3.18 -14.70 -13.23
C GLN A 99 2.06 -15.03 -12.24
N LYS A 100 2.43 -15.46 -11.02
CA LYS A 100 1.45 -15.72 -9.95
C LYS A 100 0.75 -14.43 -9.55
N LEU A 101 1.47 -13.33 -9.33
CA LEU A 101 0.90 -12.02 -8.99
C LEU A 101 -0.08 -11.50 -10.05
N ASN A 102 0.17 -11.79 -11.33
CA ASN A 102 -0.75 -11.46 -12.42
C ASN A 102 -2.11 -12.17 -12.35
N GLY A 103 -2.27 -13.18 -11.49
CA GLY A 103 -3.56 -13.78 -11.16
C GLY A 103 -4.43 -12.95 -10.20
N LEU A 104 -3.88 -11.89 -9.60
CA LEU A 104 -4.63 -10.99 -8.73
C LEU A 104 -5.57 -10.10 -9.53
N LYS A 105 -6.78 -9.90 -9.01
CA LYS A 105 -7.67 -8.80 -9.43
C LYS A 105 -7.15 -7.51 -8.83
N MET A 106 -6.70 -6.61 -9.70
CA MET A 106 -6.09 -5.34 -9.35
C MET A 106 -6.83 -4.20 -10.04
N TYR A 107 -7.02 -3.10 -9.32
CA TYR A 107 -7.73 -1.94 -9.83
C TYR A 107 -6.85 -0.70 -9.81
N GLN A 108 -6.69 -0.02 -10.94
CA GLN A 108 -6.10 1.31 -10.96
C GLN A 108 -7.09 2.30 -10.36
N ILE A 109 -6.70 2.90 -9.23
CA ILE A 109 -7.55 3.84 -8.47
C ILE A 109 -7.06 5.29 -8.59
N ALA A 110 -5.79 5.52 -8.93
CA ALA A 110 -5.24 6.85 -9.18
C ALA A 110 -4.02 6.80 -10.10
N SER A 111 -3.72 7.95 -10.70
CA SER A 111 -2.43 8.23 -11.37
C SER A 111 -1.82 9.51 -10.81
N TYR A 112 -0.48 9.57 -10.77
CA TYR A 112 0.25 10.76 -10.37
C TYR A 112 1.64 10.80 -11.03
N THR A 113 2.19 12.01 -11.22
CA THR A 113 3.60 12.16 -11.56
C THR A 113 4.41 12.02 -10.28
N HIS A 114 5.33 11.05 -10.20
CA HIS A 114 6.12 10.91 -8.98
C HIS A 114 7.11 12.07 -8.83
N ILE A 115 7.02 12.81 -7.73
CA ILE A 115 7.91 13.92 -7.40
C ILE A 115 8.49 13.66 -6.01
N TYR A 116 9.81 13.53 -5.92
CA TYR A 116 10.49 13.22 -4.66
C TYR A 116 11.79 14.01 -4.55
N ASN A 117 12.02 14.63 -3.39
CA ASN A 117 13.18 15.50 -3.12
C ASN A 117 13.43 16.56 -4.22
N GLY A 118 12.35 17.19 -4.71
CA GLY A 118 12.40 18.21 -5.75
C GLY A 118 12.68 17.70 -7.16
N LYS A 119 12.78 16.38 -7.37
CA LYS A 119 12.98 15.76 -8.67
C LYS A 119 11.67 15.17 -9.19
N THR A 120 11.40 15.41 -10.46
CA THR A 120 10.28 14.80 -11.18
C THR A 120 10.74 13.50 -11.83
N PHE A 121 9.96 12.45 -11.64
CA PHE A 121 10.15 11.12 -12.21
C PHE A 121 8.98 10.76 -13.15
N ASP A 122 8.95 9.51 -13.60
CA ASP A 122 7.88 8.99 -14.46
C ASP A 122 6.49 9.07 -13.79
N ARG A 123 5.45 8.98 -14.62
CA ARG A 123 4.07 8.79 -14.15
C ARG A 123 3.89 7.41 -13.54
N HIS A 124 3.23 7.38 -12.39
CA HIS A 124 2.92 6.19 -11.64
C HIS A 124 1.40 6.04 -11.49
N VAL A 125 0.98 4.80 -11.30
CA VAL A 125 -0.38 4.41 -10.95
C VAL A 125 -0.40 3.77 -9.57
N ILE A 126 -1.52 3.97 -8.88
CA ILE A 126 -1.81 3.30 -7.61
C ILE A 126 -2.77 2.18 -7.92
N LEU A 127 -2.34 0.95 -7.67
CA LEU A 127 -3.17 -0.23 -7.82
C LEU A 127 -3.67 -0.71 -6.46
N ARG A 128 -4.96 -1.01 -6.37
CA ARG A 128 -5.59 -1.64 -5.21
C ARG A 128 -5.91 -3.10 -5.50
N VAL A 129 -5.58 -3.96 -4.54
CA VAL A 129 -5.88 -5.40 -4.54
C VAL A 129 -6.77 -5.73 -3.35
N PRO A 130 -8.09 -5.79 -3.55
CA PRO A 130 -9.02 -6.09 -2.47
C PRO A 130 -8.95 -7.56 -2.07
N TYR A 131 -8.83 -7.85 -0.76
CA TYR A 131 -8.76 -9.23 -0.27
C TYR A 131 -9.98 -10.05 -0.70
N GLU A 132 -11.19 -9.51 -0.55
CA GLU A 132 -12.42 -10.28 -0.77
C GLU A 132 -12.55 -10.84 -2.20
N GLU A 133 -12.02 -10.14 -3.19
CA GLU A 133 -12.02 -10.62 -4.58
C GLU A 133 -10.86 -11.58 -4.90
N ASN A 134 -9.86 -11.63 -4.02
CA ASN A 134 -8.61 -12.37 -4.18
C ASN A 134 -8.38 -13.45 -3.11
N LYS A 135 -9.34 -13.68 -2.21
CA LYS A 135 -9.19 -14.61 -1.07
C LYS A 135 -8.89 -16.06 -1.45
N ASN A 136 -9.14 -16.44 -2.70
CA ASN A 136 -8.86 -17.75 -3.26
C ASN A 136 -7.64 -17.77 -4.19
N TRP A 137 -6.95 -16.65 -4.38
CA TRP A 137 -5.76 -16.54 -5.23
C TRP A 137 -4.62 -17.43 -4.69
N ASP A 138 -4.39 -17.40 -3.39
CA ASP A 138 -3.54 -18.34 -2.68
C ASP A 138 -4.13 -18.62 -1.29
N THR A 139 -4.57 -19.85 -1.07
CA THR A 139 -5.21 -20.26 0.19
C THR A 139 -4.29 -20.19 1.42
N ALA A 140 -2.97 -20.16 1.22
CA ALA A 140 -1.98 -20.00 2.28
C ALA A 140 -1.69 -18.52 2.62
N VAL A 141 -2.09 -17.58 1.75
CA VAL A 141 -1.86 -16.15 1.93
C VAL A 141 -3.16 -15.47 2.33
N ARG A 142 -3.20 -14.96 3.56
CA ARG A 142 -4.34 -14.20 4.09
C ARG A 142 -3.92 -12.81 4.50
N TRP A 143 -4.76 -11.84 4.18
CA TRP A 143 -4.61 -10.47 4.62
C TRP A 143 -5.97 -9.84 4.93
N THR A 144 -5.91 -8.73 5.66
CA THR A 144 -7.04 -7.89 6.06
C THR A 144 -7.04 -6.68 5.13
N GLY A 145 -8.20 -6.17 4.72
CA GLY A 145 -8.34 -4.99 3.85
C GLY A 145 -7.65 -5.10 2.46
N ASN A 146 -7.04 -4.01 2.01
CA ASN A 146 -6.43 -3.93 0.68
C ASN A 146 -4.91 -4.13 0.68
N VAL A 147 -4.36 -4.47 -0.48
CA VAL A 147 -2.93 -4.30 -0.76
C VAL A 147 -2.76 -3.27 -1.86
N TYR A 148 -1.70 -2.47 -1.76
CA TYR A 148 -1.43 -1.42 -2.73
C TYR A 148 -0.07 -1.59 -3.39
N PHE A 149 -0.06 -1.41 -4.71
CA PHE A 149 1.16 -1.38 -5.53
C PHE A 149 1.29 -0.01 -6.19
N LEU A 150 2.52 0.49 -6.24
CA LEU A 150 2.91 1.70 -6.96
C LEU A 150 3.78 1.27 -8.13
N LEU A 151 3.28 1.43 -9.35
CA LEU A 151 3.94 1.00 -10.58
C LEU A 151 3.98 2.14 -11.57
N LYS A 152 4.93 2.13 -12.52
CA LYS A 152 4.91 3.11 -13.61
C LYS A 152 3.68 2.85 -14.48
N GLU A 153 3.05 3.94 -14.92
CA GLU A 153 1.83 3.86 -15.74
C GLU A 153 2.05 3.05 -17.03
N LYS A 154 3.23 3.14 -17.62
CA LYS A 154 3.60 2.39 -18.84
C LYS A 154 3.64 0.86 -18.64
N ASP A 155 3.77 0.39 -17.40
CA ASP A 155 3.95 -1.02 -17.07
C ASP A 155 2.61 -1.69 -16.69
N VAL A 156 1.51 -0.94 -16.78
CA VAL A 156 0.15 -1.37 -16.50
C VAL A 156 -0.71 -1.24 -17.75
N GLU A 157 -1.70 -2.11 -17.89
CA GLU A 157 -2.68 -2.09 -18.97
C GLU A 157 -4.10 -2.23 -18.40
N ASN A 158 -5.01 -1.38 -18.86
CA ASN A 158 -6.42 -1.49 -18.52
C ASN A 158 -7.04 -2.68 -19.25
N LEU A 159 -7.77 -3.50 -18.51
CA LEU A 159 -8.58 -4.57 -19.08
C LEU A 159 -9.95 -4.01 -19.52
N PRO A 160 -10.50 -4.49 -20.63
CA PRO A 160 -11.80 -4.07 -21.15
C PRO A 160 -12.97 -4.44 -20.23
#